data_AF-A0A453T690-F1
#
_entry.id   AF-A0A453T690-F1
#
_cell.length_a   1.000
_cell.length_b   1.000
_cell.length_c   1.000
_cell.angle_alpha   90.00
_cell.angle_beta   90.00
_cell.angle_gamma   90.00
#
_symmetry.space_group_name_H-M   'P 1'
#
loop_
_entity.id
_entity.type
_entity.pdbx_description
1 polymer ?
#
loop_
_entity_poly.entity_id
_entity_poly.type
_entity_poly.pdbx_seq_one_letter_code
_entity_poly.pdbx_strand_id
1 'polypeptide(L)' 'GNSDHVEALRVYLLSRSISRLKNEFQTGNGKITVRCIEGYPPIDLQLGKHVFLSAGDFYQANRS' A
#
# COMPACT_ATOMS: atom_id res chain seq x y z
N GLY A 1 8.05 -11.02 -16.42
CA GLY A 1 7.86 -9.57 -16.18
C GLY A 1 7.48 -9.36 -14.72
N ASN A 2 7.60 -8.16 -14.16
CA ASN A 2 7.31 -7.91 -12.74
C ASN A 2 5.80 -7.93 -12.39
N SER A 3 4.96 -8.50 -13.27
CA SER A 3 3.51 -8.62 -13.12
C SER A 3 3.13 -9.43 -11.88
N ASP A 4 3.87 -10.52 -11.64
CA ASP A 4 3.56 -11.48 -10.58
C ASP A 4 3.82 -10.87 -9.19
N HIS A 5 4.82 -9.98 -9.10
CA HIS A 5 5.13 -9.21 -7.89
C HIS A 5 4.04 -8.17 -7.60
N VAL A 6 3.56 -7.47 -8.63
CA VAL A 6 2.48 -6.49 -8.50
C VAL A 6 1.19 -7.18 -8.07
N GLU A 7 0.89 -8.35 -8.64
CA GLU A 7 -0.30 -9.12 -8.26
C GLU A 7 -0.18 -9.67 -6.82
N ALA A 8 0.99 -10.20 -6.43
CA ALA A 8 1.23 -10.64 -5.06
C ALA A 8 1.08 -9.50 -4.04
N LEU A 9 1.59 -8.30 -4.36
CA LEU A 9 1.38 -7.10 -3.55
C LEU A 9 -0.09 -6.70 -3.47
N ARG A 10 -0.81 -6.78 -4.59
CA ARG A 10 -2.23 -6.44 -4.64
C ARG A 10 -3.05 -7.40 -3.77
N VAL A 11 -2.82 -8.71 -3.90
CA VAL A 11 -3.47 -9.74 -3.07
C VAL A 11 -3.15 -9.51 -1.60
N TYR A 12 -1.88 -9.25 -1.27
CA TYR A 12 -1.47 -8.90 0.10
C TYR A 12 -2.30 -7.74 0.64
N LEU A 13 -2.32 -6.59 -0.04
CA LEU A 13 -3.06 -5.40 0.42
C LEU A 13 -4.57 -5.64 0.54
N LEU A 14 -5.18 -6.36 -0.41
CA LEU A 14 -6.62 -6.67 -0.40
C LEU A 14 -7.03 -7.65 0.71
N SER A 15 -6.11 -8.53 1.15
CA SER A 15 -6.36 -9.46 2.26
C SER A 15 -6.32 -8.80 3.66
N ARG A 16 -5.79 -7.57 3.75
CA ARG A 16 -5.64 -6.86 5.03
C ARG A 16 -6.92 -6.14 5.41
N SER A 17 -7.15 -5.99 6.71
CA SER A 17 -8.21 -5.09 7.15
C SER A 17 -7.80 -3.64 6.89
N ILE A 18 -8.75 -2.88 6.33
CA ILE A 18 -8.54 -1.46 5.98
C ILE A 18 -8.19 -0.60 7.21
N SER A 19 -8.77 -0.91 8.37
CA SER A 19 -8.48 -0.21 9.62
C SER A 19 -7.04 -0.42 10.09
N ARG A 20 -6.49 -1.64 9.94
CA ARG A 20 -5.10 -1.93 10.29
C ARG A 20 -4.14 -1.27 9.31
N LEU A 21 -4.40 -1.35 8.00
CA LEU A 21 -3.59 -0.64 7.01
C LEU A 21 -3.56 0.86 7.28
N LYS A 22 -4.71 1.50 7.55
CA LYS A 22 -4.76 2.92 7.91
C LYS A 22 -3.89 3.24 9.13
N ASN A 23 -3.98 2.42 10.19
CA ASN A 23 -3.18 2.60 11.39
C ASN A 23 -1.67 2.44 11.11
N GLU A 24 -1.27 1.46 10.30
CA GLU A 24 0.13 1.25 9.90
C GLU A 24 0.68 2.45 9.14
N PHE A 25 -0.06 2.96 8.15
CA PHE A 25 0.33 4.17 7.43
C PHE A 25 0.38 5.40 8.35
N GLN A 26 -0.57 5.56 9.28
CA GLN A 26 -0.55 6.68 10.24
C GLN A 26 0.68 6.61 11.16
N THR A 27 0.97 5.42 11.71
CA THR A 27 2.13 5.20 12.59
C THR A 27 3.45 5.42 11.84
N GLY A 28 3.50 5.06 10.56
CA GLY A 28 4.67 5.25 9.70
C GLY A 28 4.72 6.60 8.97
N ASN A 29 3.96 7.62 9.41
CA ASN A 29 3.92 8.94 8.80
C ASN A 29 3.66 8.92 7.27
N GLY A 30 2.63 8.16 6.89
CA GLY A 30 2.22 7.96 5.50
C GLY A 30 3.03 6.90 4.74
N LYS A 31 3.91 6.14 5.39
CA LYS A 31 4.76 5.11 4.75
C LYS A 31 4.70 3.77 5.47
N ILE A 32 4.78 2.67 4.71
CA ILE A 32 4.97 1.32 5.25
C ILE A 32 5.95 0.54 4.38
N THR A 33 6.60 -0.48 4.95
CA THR A 33 7.42 -1.43 4.20
C THR A 33 6.77 -2.81 4.26
N VAL A 34 6.39 -3.37 3.10
CA VAL A 34 5.88 -4.74 2.99
C VAL A 34 7.06 -5.70 2.86
N ARG A 35 7.27 -6.58 3.85
CA ARG A 35 8.41 -7.51 3.89
C ARG A 35 8.03 -9.00 3.77
N CYS A 36 6.74 -9.31 3.87
CA CYS A 36 6.27 -10.68 4.07
C CYS A 36 5.82 -11.38 2.78
N ILE A 37 6.05 -10.79 1.61
CA ILE A 37 5.75 -11.46 0.34
C ILE A 37 6.95 -12.35 0.01
N GLU A 38 6.76 -13.65 0.18
CA GLU A 38 7.80 -14.66 -0.05
C GLU A 38 8.28 -14.61 -1.51
N GLY A 39 9.59 -14.75 -1.71
CA GLY A 39 10.22 -14.69 -3.03
C GLY A 39 10.43 -13.30 -3.60
N TYR A 40 10.02 -12.24 -2.87
CA TYR A 40 10.15 -10.85 -3.33
C TYR A 40 10.89 -9.95 -2.33
N PRO A 41 11.63 -8.93 -2.82
CA PRO A 41 12.29 -7.97 -1.95
C PRO A 41 11.26 -7.08 -1.23
N PRO A 42 11.64 -6.46 -0.10
CA PRO A 42 10.79 -5.49 0.58
C PRO A 42 10.33 -4.34 -0.33
N ILE A 43 9.07 -3.92 -0.17
CA ILE A 43 8.46 -2.85 -0.96
C ILE A 43 8.05 -1.69 -0.05
N ASP A 44 8.55 -0.50 -0.35
CA ASP A 44 8.15 0.72 0.34
C ASP A 44 6.92 1.35 -0.33
N LEU A 45 5.86 1.52 0.45
CA LEU A 45 4.61 2.11 0.02
C LEU A 45 4.41 3.45 0.70
N GLN A 46 3.94 4.42 -0.09
CA GLN A 46 3.55 5.73 0.40
C GLN A 46 2.08 5.99 0.08
N LEU A 47 1.33 6.37 1.10
CA LEU A 47 -0.08 6.76 0.97
C LEU A 47 -0.17 8.01 0.07
N GLY A 48 -1.12 8.02 -0.86
CA GLY A 48 -1.31 9.12 -1.79
C GLY A 48 -0.40 9.09 -3.02
N LYS A 49 0.60 8.19 -3.06
CA LYS A 49 1.53 8.02 -4.18
C LYS A 49 1.46 6.62 -4.79
N HIS A 50 1.62 5.59 -3.96
CA HIS A 50 1.59 4.20 -4.40
C HIS A 50 0.24 3.54 -4.09
N VAL A 51 -0.39 3.93 -2.98
CA VAL A 51 -1.65 3.35 -2.51
C VAL A 51 -2.61 4.45 -2.08
N PHE A 52 -3.89 4.25 -2.39
CA PHE A 52 -5.01 5.05 -1.90
C PHE A 52 -5.94 4.11 -1.15
N LEU A 53 -6.26 4.43 0.12
CA LEU A 53 -7.10 3.56 0.95
C LEU A 53 -8.59 3.89 0.80
N SER A 54 -8.90 5.08 0.29
CA SER A 54 -10.24 5.48 -0.09
C SER A 54 -10.25 6.25 -1.41
N ALA A 55 -11.42 6.31 -2.07
CA ALA A 55 -11.60 7.16 -3.23
C ALA A 55 -11.31 8.64 -2.91
N GLY A 56 -11.64 9.08 -1.68
CA GLY A 56 -11.34 10.44 -1.22
C GLY A 56 -9.85 10.76 -1.25
N ASP A 57 -9.01 9.83 -0.80
CA ASP A 57 -7.54 9.98 -0.80
C ASP A 57 -7.02 10.18 -2.24
N PHE A 58 -7.59 9.44 -3.20
CA PHE A 58 -7.24 9.55 -4.61
C PHE A 58 -7.59 10.92 -5.17
N TYR A 59 -8.81 11.41 -4.93
CA TYR A 59 -9.21 12.73 -5.39
C TYR A 59 -8.37 13.85 -4.78
N GLN A 60 -8.01 13.73 -3.50
CA GLN A 60 -7.19 14.72 -2.81
C GLN A 60 -5.77 14.82 -3.40
N ALA A 61 -5.13 13.68 -3.69
CA ALA A 61 -3.81 13.67 -4.31
C ALA A 61 -3.80 14.20 -5.75
N ASN A 62 -4.88 14.00 -6.52
CA ASN A 62 -4.99 14.54 -7.87
C ASN A 62 -5.36 16.03 -7.91
N ARG A 63 -5.69 16.63 -6.76
CA ARG A 63 -6.00 18.06 -6.62
C ARG A 63 -4.85 18.91 -6.08
N SER A 64 -3.74 18.28 -5.68
CA SER A 64 -2.59 18.94 -5.03
C SER A 64 -1.51 19.37 -6.01
#